data_AF-A0A7W1JJK9-F1
#
_entry.id   AF-A0A7W1JJK9-F1
#
_cell.length_a   1.000
_cell.length_b   1.000
_cell.length_c   1.000
_cell.angle_alpha   90.00
_cell.angle_beta   90.00
_cell.angle_gamma   90.00
#
_symmetry.space_group_name_H-M   'P 1'
#
loop_
_entity.id
_entity.type
_entity.pdbx_description
1 polymer ?
#
loop_
_entity_poly.entity_id
_entity_poly.type
_entity_poly.pdbx_seq_one_letter_code
_entity_poly.pdbx_strand_id
1 'polypeptide(L)'
;MQQVEEQLTEFLATRRRLLESIDGEAVALVDEATVAVSGGKRLRPGFCLAGWQATGGDPEDVRAVRAAAAFELLQASALVHDDLMDASDTRRGRPAAHRAFERRHEAAGWSGDRAR
;
A
#
# COMPACT_ATOMS: atom_id res chain seq x y z
N MET A 1 13.41 7.40 9.06
CA MET A 1 12.66 6.84 7.91
C MET A 1 12.64 5.32 7.92
N GLN A 2 13.74 4.64 8.26
CA GLN A 2 13.78 3.19 8.46
C GLN A 2 12.64 2.66 9.35
N GLN A 3 12.40 3.28 10.52
CA GLN A 3 11.30 2.89 11.41
C GLN A 3 9.92 2.92 10.71
N VAL A 4 9.68 3.87 9.79
CA VAL A 4 8.43 3.93 9.02
C VAL A 4 8.31 2.75 8.06
N GLU A 5 9.42 2.36 7.42
CA GLU A 5 9.46 1.21 6.51
C GLU A 5 9.27 -0.11 7.28
N GLU A 6 9.88 -0.23 8.45
CA GLU A 6 9.66 -1.36 9.36
C GLU A 6 8.21 -1.44 9.82
N GLN A 7 7.59 -0.31 10.20
CA GLN A 7 6.17 -0.26 10.58
C GLN A 7 5.24 -0.64 9.42
N LEU A 8 5.51 -0.16 8.19
CA LEU A 8 4.74 -0.55 7.01
C LEU A 8 4.86 -2.05 6.71
N THR A 9 6.09 -2.57 6.78
CA THR A 9 6.39 -3.97 6.52
C THR A 9 5.67 -4.87 7.53
N GLU A 10 5.78 -4.57 8.82
CA GLU A 10 5.11 -5.35 9.87
C GLU A 10 3.59 -5.26 9.76
N PHE A 11 3.05 -4.08 9.47
CA PHE A 11 1.62 -3.90 9.28
C PHE A 11 1.09 -4.78 8.13
N LEU A 12 1.75 -4.73 6.97
CA LEU A 12 1.35 -5.52 5.80
C LEU A 12 1.54 -7.01 6.02
N ALA A 13 2.63 -7.43 6.67
CA ALA A 13 2.86 -8.83 7.04
C ALA A 13 1.75 -9.34 7.98
N THR A 14 1.33 -8.53 8.95
CA THR A 14 0.20 -8.86 9.83
C THR A 14 -1.11 -8.97 9.05
N ARG A 15 -1.37 -8.09 8.09
CA ARG A 15 -2.58 -8.18 7.23
C ARG A 15 -2.54 -9.35 6.28
N ARG A 16 -1.36 -9.72 5.79
CA ARG A 16 -1.18 -10.94 4.99
C ARG A 16 -1.59 -12.18 5.75
N ARG A 17 -1.05 -12.38 6.97
CA ARG A 17 -1.40 -13.52 7.83
C ARG A 17 -2.90 -13.58 8.12
N LEU A 18 -3.52 -12.41 8.36
CA LEU A 18 -4.96 -12.32 8.61
C LEU A 18 -5.77 -12.76 7.37
N LEU A 19 -5.45 -12.22 6.18
CA LEU A 19 -6.19 -12.56 4.97
C LEU A 19 -5.97 -14.02 4.57
N GLU A 20 -4.75 -14.53 4.71
CA GLU A 20 -4.42 -15.94 4.48
C GLU A 20 -5.22 -16.89 5.37
N SER A 21 -5.51 -16.52 6.61
CA SER A 21 -6.38 -17.31 7.51
C SER A 21 -7.86 -17.30 7.11
N ILE A 22 -8.28 -16.37 6.26
CA ILE A 22 -9.66 -16.25 5.76
C ILE A 22 -9.79 -16.98 4.43
N ASP A 23 -8.94 -16.62 3.46
CA ASP A 23 -8.88 -17.20 2.13
C ASP A 23 -7.50 -16.95 1.51
N GLY A 24 -6.88 -18.00 0.96
CA GLY A 24 -5.59 -17.90 0.27
C GLY A 24 -5.60 -16.95 -0.93
N GLU A 25 -6.74 -16.78 -1.60
CA GLU A 25 -6.90 -15.84 -2.72
C GLU A 25 -6.93 -14.38 -2.25
N ALA A 26 -7.45 -14.11 -1.05
CA ALA A 26 -7.52 -12.75 -0.50
C ALA A 26 -6.12 -12.14 -0.26
N VAL A 27 -5.09 -12.97 -0.17
CA VAL A 27 -3.69 -12.56 -0.06
C VAL A 27 -3.24 -11.67 -1.24
N ALA A 28 -3.82 -11.85 -2.43
CA ALA A 28 -3.50 -11.01 -3.58
C ALA A 28 -3.79 -9.52 -3.33
N LEU A 29 -4.76 -9.19 -2.48
CA LEU A 29 -5.09 -7.81 -2.09
C LEU A 29 -3.95 -7.13 -1.35
N VAL A 30 -3.34 -7.83 -0.39
CA VAL A 30 -2.24 -7.26 0.39
C VAL A 30 -0.92 -7.25 -0.39
N ASP A 31 -0.77 -8.15 -1.35
CA ASP A 31 0.41 -8.17 -2.23
C ASP A 31 0.43 -6.94 -3.13
N GLU A 32 -0.71 -6.61 -3.74
CA GLU A 32 -0.84 -5.36 -4.50
C GLU A 32 -0.71 -4.12 -3.60
N ALA A 33 -1.23 -4.14 -2.38
CA ALA A 33 -1.02 -3.06 -1.41
C ALA A 33 0.48 -2.90 -1.06
N THR A 34 1.21 -4.00 -0.91
CA THR A 34 2.65 -4.02 -0.65
C THR A 34 3.43 -3.41 -1.80
N VAL A 35 3.06 -3.75 -3.04
CA VAL A 35 3.63 -3.13 -4.25
C VAL A 35 3.31 -1.63 -4.27
N ALA A 36 2.08 -1.22 -3.97
CA ALA A 36 1.66 0.18 -4.03
C ALA A 36 2.39 1.08 -3.02
N VAL A 37 2.70 0.57 -1.81
CA VAL A 37 3.50 1.31 -0.81
C VAL A 37 5.00 1.16 -1.02
N SER A 38 5.44 0.25 -1.89
CA SER A 38 6.87 0.01 -2.13
C SER A 38 7.52 1.19 -2.87
N GLY A 39 8.74 1.52 -2.44
CA GLY A 39 9.51 2.64 -2.96
C GLY A 39 8.89 4.03 -2.73
N GLY A 40 9.61 5.06 -3.16
CA GLY A 40 9.24 6.47 -2.96
C GLY A 40 10.12 7.17 -1.94
N LYS A 41 10.04 8.51 -1.92
CA LYS A 41 10.94 9.37 -1.13
C LYS A 41 10.53 9.52 0.35
N ARG A 42 9.43 8.89 0.77
CA ARG A 42 8.84 8.98 2.13
C ARG A 42 8.64 10.42 2.64
N LEU A 43 8.31 11.35 1.73
CA LEU A 43 8.14 12.76 2.07
C LEU A 43 6.95 12.99 3.02
N ARG A 44 5.83 12.28 2.84
CA ARG A 44 4.63 12.45 3.69
C ARG A 44 4.88 12.02 5.13
N PRO A 45 5.41 10.81 5.42
CA PRO A 45 5.86 10.46 6.75
C PRO A 45 6.89 11.45 7.31
N GLY A 46 7.84 11.90 6.48
CA GLY A 46 8.85 12.87 6.86
C GLY A 46 8.25 14.18 7.38
N PHE A 47 7.30 14.77 6.65
CA PHE A 47 6.60 15.98 7.09
C PHE A 47 5.75 15.75 8.35
N CYS A 48 5.09 14.60 8.47
CA CYS A 48 4.32 14.25 9.67
C CYS A 48 5.22 14.22 10.92
N LEU A 49 6.36 13.52 10.85
CA LEU A 49 7.29 13.44 11.97
C LEU A 49 8.00 14.77 12.24
N ALA A 50 8.35 15.54 11.21
CA ALA A 50 8.92 16.88 11.39
C ALA A 50 7.94 17.82 12.11
N GLY A 51 6.66 17.76 11.78
CA GLY A 51 5.62 18.51 12.50
C GLY A 51 5.49 18.09 13.96
N TRP A 52 5.51 16.78 14.23
CA TRP A 52 5.50 16.24 15.59
C TRP A 52 6.69 16.73 16.42
N GLN A 53 7.91 16.64 15.86
CA GLN A 53 9.13 17.15 16.47
C GLN A 53 9.07 18.65 16.74
N ALA A 54 8.58 19.45 15.78
CA ALA A 54 8.48 20.90 15.91
C ALA A 54 7.55 21.33 17.06
N THR A 55 6.62 20.47 17.47
CA THR A 55 5.73 20.69 18.62
C THR A 55 6.24 20.09 19.94
N GLY A 56 7.49 19.62 19.97
CA GLY A 56 8.12 19.04 21.17
C GLY A 56 7.90 17.53 21.33
N GLY A 57 7.35 16.86 20.32
CA GLY A 57 7.15 15.41 20.32
C GLY A 57 8.43 14.62 20.05
N ASP A 58 8.54 13.43 20.63
CA ASP A 58 9.63 12.49 20.36
C ASP A 58 9.43 11.84 18.97
N PRO A 59 10.34 12.05 17.98
CA PRO A 59 10.23 11.43 16.67
C PRO A 59 10.28 9.89 16.68
N GLU A 60 10.84 9.29 17.73
CA GLU A 60 10.95 7.85 17.89
C GLU A 60 9.72 7.26 18.62
N ASP A 61 8.76 8.10 19.03
CA ASP A 61 7.48 7.63 19.58
C ASP A 61 6.79 6.73 18.55
N VAL A 62 6.63 5.46 18.91
CA VAL A 62 6.02 4.43 18.06
C VAL A 62 4.64 4.84 17.55
N ARG A 63 3.88 5.64 18.31
CA ARG A 63 2.56 6.14 17.89
C ARG A 63 2.70 7.16 16.77
N ALA A 64 3.68 8.05 16.86
CA ALA A 64 3.97 9.03 15.82
C ALA A 64 4.50 8.34 14.56
N VAL A 65 5.41 7.37 14.69
CA VAL A 65 5.91 6.56 13.56
C VAL A 65 4.77 5.81 12.88
N ARG A 66 3.87 5.19 13.65
CA ARG A 66 2.70 4.47 13.11
C ARG A 66 1.73 5.41 12.40
N ALA A 67 1.46 6.60 12.94
CA ALA A 67 0.64 7.62 12.28
C ALA A 67 1.31 8.10 10.97
N ALA A 68 2.62 8.33 11.00
CA ALA A 68 3.39 8.73 9.83
C ALA A 68 3.37 7.65 8.72
N ALA A 69 3.49 6.38 9.09
CA ALA A 69 3.37 5.25 8.16
C ALA A 69 1.98 5.17 7.50
N ALA A 70 0.91 5.49 8.24
CA ALA A 70 -0.45 5.47 7.69
C ALA A 70 -0.65 6.42 6.49
N PHE A 71 0.12 7.51 6.40
CA PHE A 71 0.08 8.40 5.24
C PHE A 71 0.53 7.74 3.93
N GLU A 72 1.42 6.75 3.98
CA GLU A 72 1.83 6.02 2.76
C GLU A 72 0.74 5.04 2.32
N LEU A 73 0.01 4.43 3.26
CA LEU A 73 -1.18 3.62 2.94
C LEU A 73 -2.30 4.48 2.33
N LEU A 74 -2.55 5.66 2.91
CA LEU A 74 -3.51 6.62 2.36
C LEU A 74 -3.14 7.05 0.94
N GLN A 75 -1.87 7.39 0.72
CA GLN A 75 -1.39 7.76 -0.60
C GLN A 75 -1.49 6.59 -1.60
N ALA A 76 -1.14 5.37 -1.17
CA ALA A 76 -1.26 4.19 -2.03
C ALA A 76 -2.72 3.95 -2.44
N SER A 77 -3.67 4.08 -1.50
CA SER A 77 -5.10 3.99 -1.80
C SER A 77 -5.55 5.05 -2.81
N ALA A 78 -5.13 6.31 -2.62
CA ALA A 78 -5.43 7.38 -3.58
C ALA A 78 -4.92 7.05 -4.98
N LEU A 79 -3.65 6.64 -5.12
CA LEU A 79 -3.07 6.30 -6.42
C LEU A 79 -3.74 5.11 -7.11
N VAL A 80 -4.09 4.07 -6.35
CA VAL A 80 -4.78 2.89 -6.90
C VAL A 80 -6.16 3.28 -7.45
N HIS A 81 -6.90 4.12 -6.72
CA HIS A 81 -8.18 4.62 -7.19
C HIS A 81 -8.03 5.59 -8.36
N ASP A 82 -7.05 6.49 -8.34
CA ASP A 82 -6.74 7.40 -9.45
C ASP A 82 -6.42 6.60 -10.72
N ASP A 83 -5.58 5.56 -10.62
CA ASP A 83 -5.23 4.71 -11.77
C ASP A 83 -6.47 4.04 -12.39
N LEU A 84 -7.45 3.65 -11.56
CA LEU A 84 -8.71 3.07 -12.04
C LEU A 84 -9.61 4.14 -12.66
N MET A 85 -9.79 5.29 -12.00
CA MET A 85 -10.64 6.39 -12.48
C MET A 85 -10.12 6.98 -13.80
N ASP A 86 -8.81 7.10 -13.94
CA ASP A 86 -8.15 7.67 -15.13
C ASP A 86 -7.85 6.62 -16.20
N ALA A 87 -8.24 5.35 -15.99
CA ALA A 87 -7.91 4.23 -16.87
C ALA A 87 -6.40 4.11 -17.20
N SER A 88 -5.55 4.39 -16.21
CA SER A 88 -4.09 4.35 -16.38
C SER A 88 -3.57 2.91 -16.29
N ASP A 89 -2.96 2.42 -17.37
CA ASP A 89 -2.47 1.04 -17.42
C ASP A 89 -1.24 0.78 -16.54
N THR A 90 -0.47 1.83 -16.23
CA THR A 90 0.84 1.70 -15.55
C THR A 90 1.05 2.73 -14.45
N ARG A 91 1.77 2.30 -13.42
CA ARG A 91 2.23 3.11 -12.30
C ARG A 91 3.68 2.77 -11.98
N ARG A 92 4.55 3.79 -12.00
CA ARG A 92 5.99 3.65 -11.70
C ARG A 92 6.68 2.54 -12.52
N GLY A 93 6.32 2.43 -13.81
CA GLY A 93 6.88 1.41 -14.71
C GLY A 93 6.37 -0.02 -14.48
N ARG A 94 5.41 -0.21 -13.55
CA ARG A 94 4.70 -1.47 -13.34
C ARG A 94 3.25 -1.32 -13.80
N PRO A 95 2.54 -2.41 -14.07
CA PRO A 95 1.11 -2.35 -14.30
C PRO A 95 0.37 -1.76 -13.09
N ALA A 96 -0.67 -0.98 -13.34
CA ALA A 96 -1.58 -0.52 -12.28
C ALA A 96 -2.29 -1.72 -11.62
N ALA A 97 -2.77 -1.54 -10.38
CA ALA A 97 -3.37 -2.62 -9.59
C ALA A 97 -4.55 -3.29 -10.32
N HIS A 98 -5.44 -2.51 -10.95
CA HIS A 98 -6.57 -3.07 -11.70
C HIS A 98 -6.10 -3.94 -12.89
N ARG A 99 -5.02 -3.54 -13.59
CA ARG A 99 -4.40 -4.36 -14.64
C ARG A 99 -3.70 -5.60 -14.09
N ALA A 100 -3.17 -5.55 -12.87
CA ALA A 100 -2.61 -6.72 -12.21
C ALA A 100 -3.68 -7.76 -11.87
N PHE A 101 -4.82 -7.33 -11.34
CA PHE A 101 -5.96 -8.20 -11.10
C PHE A 101 -6.58 -8.74 -12.39
N GLU A 102 -6.71 -7.93 -13.44
CA GLU A 102 -7.18 -8.40 -14.76
C GLU A 102 -6.32 -9.57 -15.29
N ARG A 103 -4.99 -9.43 -15.22
CA ARG A 103 -4.07 -10.51 -15.64
C ARG A 103 -4.17 -11.74 -14.74
N ARG A 104 -4.38 -11.58 -13.44
CA ARG A 104 -4.61 -12.71 -12.51
C ARG A 104 -5.87 -13.47 -12.89
N HIS A 105 -6.96 -12.76 -13.15
CA HIS A 105 -8.24 -13.34 -13.57
C HIS A 105 -8.07 -14.15 -14.85
N GLU A 106 -7.40 -13.59 -15.86
CA GLU A 106 -7.12 -14.28 -17.12
C GLU A 106 -6.27 -15.54 -16.92
N ALA A 107 -5.19 -15.43 -16.14
CA ALA A 107 -4.31 -16.57 -15.85
C ALA A 107 -5.01 -17.71 -15.08
N ALA A 108 -5.98 -17.37 -14.22
CA ALA A 108 -6.75 -18.34 -13.46
C ALA A 108 -7.95 -18.92 -14.25
N GLY A 109 -8.28 -18.38 -15.42
CA GLY A 109 -9.39 -18.84 -16.24
C GLY A 109 -10.76 -18.64 -15.59
N TRP A 110 -10.90 -17.63 -14.73
CA TRP A 110 -12.14 -17.37 -14.01
C TRP A 110 -13.25 -16.88 -14.95
N SER A 111 -14.49 -17.24 -14.62
CA SER A 111 -15.67 -16.74 -15.34
C SER A 111 -15.93 -15.26 -15.07
N GLY A 112 -16.51 -14.54 -16.03
CA GLY A 112 -16.85 -13.12 -15.91
C GLY A 112 -15.99 -12.22 -16.80
N ASP A 113 -16.33 -10.93 -16.83
CA ASP A 113 -15.51 -9.92 -17.52
C ASP A 113 -14.31 -9.58 -16.63
N ARG A 114 -13.10 -9.81 -17.13
CA ARG A 114 -11.84 -9.55 -16.41
C ARG A 114 -11.59 -8.07 -16.14
N ALA A 115 -12.26 -7.16 -16.86
CA ALA A 115 -12.08 -5.72 -16.77
C ALA A 115 -13.17 -5.03 -15.92
N ARG A 116 -14.08 -5.78 -15.29
CA ARG A 116 -15.23 -5.24 -14.55
C ARG A 116 -15.50 -5.95 -13.23
#